data_AF-A0A838TRK3-F1
#
_entry.id   AF-A0A838TRK3-F1
#
_cell.length_a   1.000
_cell.length_b   1.000
_cell.length_c   1.000
_cell.angle_alpha   90.00
_cell.angle_beta   90.00
_cell.angle_gamma   90.00
#
_symmetry.space_group_name_H-M   'P 1'
#
loop_
_entity.id
_entity.type
_entity.pdbx_description
1 polymer ?
#
loop_
_entity_poly.entity_id
_entity_poly.type
_entity_poly.pdbx_seq_one_letter_code
_entity_poly.pdbx_strand_id
1 'polypeptide(L)'
;GSATLDGSGRQSRDGQPVMKPFWEISDEESKACLDATTWYPANMGYFRGGGYSSNFLTKGIMPVTMSRLNLVKGAGPVLQIAEGWTIDIPEKVHKVLNDRTDKTWPTTWFVPRLTGEGAFRDVYSVMANWGANHGAISYGHIGADLITLAAMLRIPVCMHNVDPEQLFRPSAWSAFGMDAEGADYRACQTYGPVYK
;
A
#
# COMPACT_ATOMS: atom_id res chain seq x y z
N GLY A 1 -11.97 3.17 13.53
CA GLY A 1 -11.02 3.82 12.63
C GLY A 1 -11.74 4.27 11.38
N SER A 2 -10.97 4.65 10.37
CA SER A 2 -11.47 5.17 9.10
C SER A 2 -10.67 4.60 7.95
N ALA A 3 -11.35 4.28 6.85
CA ALA A 3 -10.75 3.97 5.56
C ALA A 3 -11.73 4.41 4.47
N THR A 4 -11.25 4.66 3.25
CA THR A 4 -12.15 4.93 2.13
C THR A 4 -13.07 3.73 1.88
N LEU A 5 -14.36 3.96 1.63
CA LEU A 5 -15.35 2.87 1.49
C LEU A 5 -15.15 2.07 0.20
N ASP A 6 -14.53 2.68 -0.81
CA ASP A 6 -14.00 2.01 -2.01
C ASP A 6 -13.10 0.81 -1.65
N GLY A 7 -12.38 0.91 -0.52
CA GLY A 7 -11.54 -0.16 0.01
C GLY A 7 -12.30 -1.43 0.37
N SER A 8 -13.63 -1.41 0.45
CA SER A 8 -14.45 -2.62 0.61
C SER A 8 -14.35 -3.59 -0.59
N GLY A 9 -13.84 -3.13 -1.74
CA GLY A 9 -13.74 -3.93 -2.97
C GLY A 9 -15.10 -4.30 -3.55
N ARG A 10 -16.09 -3.40 -3.43
CA ARG A 10 -17.46 -3.61 -3.94
C ARG A 10 -17.68 -3.08 -5.36
N GLN A 11 -16.79 -2.24 -5.85
CA GLN A 11 -16.68 -1.92 -7.27
C GLN A 11 -16.15 -3.13 -8.04
N SER A 12 -16.54 -3.25 -9.31
CA SER A 12 -16.23 -4.42 -10.14
C SER A 12 -15.77 -4.04 -11.54
N ARG A 13 -14.82 -4.82 -12.06
CA ARG A 13 -14.45 -4.85 -13.48
C ARG A 13 -14.29 -6.30 -13.90
N ASP A 14 -14.99 -6.71 -14.95
CA ASP A 14 -15.01 -8.10 -15.44
C ASP A 14 -15.32 -9.14 -14.35
N GLY A 15 -16.19 -8.76 -13.39
CA GLY A 15 -16.58 -9.60 -12.25
C GLY A 15 -15.56 -9.67 -11.11
N GLN A 16 -14.42 -8.99 -11.22
CA GLN A 16 -13.37 -8.96 -10.20
C GLN A 16 -13.46 -7.69 -9.32
N PRO A 17 -13.14 -7.78 -8.02
CA PRO A 17 -13.13 -6.62 -7.13
C PRO A 17 -12.00 -5.65 -7.50
N VAL A 18 -12.33 -4.37 -7.59
CA VAL A 18 -11.40 -3.30 -7.95
C VAL A 18 -11.66 -2.02 -7.12
N MET A 19 -10.77 -1.05 -7.23
CA MET A 19 -11.07 0.36 -6.92
C MET A 19 -10.86 1.18 -8.19
N LYS A 20 -11.85 1.97 -8.57
CA LYS A 20 -11.88 2.69 -9.85
C LYS A 20 -11.67 4.19 -9.66
N PRO A 21 -11.22 4.89 -10.71
CA PRO A 21 -11.36 6.34 -10.76
C PRO A 21 -12.82 6.75 -10.64
N PHE A 22 -13.09 7.87 -9.98
CA PHE A 22 -14.46 8.26 -9.63
C PHE A 22 -15.41 8.42 -10.82
N TRP A 23 -14.90 8.79 -12.00
CA TRP A 23 -15.70 8.94 -13.22
C TRP A 23 -16.17 7.63 -13.83
N GLU A 24 -15.69 6.48 -13.33
CA GLU A 24 -16.11 5.14 -13.74
C GLU A 24 -16.98 4.43 -12.71
N ILE A 25 -17.21 5.04 -11.54
CA ILE A 25 -18.00 4.46 -10.45
C ILE A 25 -19.49 4.71 -10.72
N SER A 26 -20.30 3.65 -10.74
CA SER A 26 -21.75 3.79 -10.84
C SER A 26 -22.40 4.04 -9.48
N ASP A 27 -23.64 4.56 -9.49
CA ASP A 27 -24.42 4.76 -8.25
C ASP A 27 -24.64 3.44 -7.50
N GLU A 28 -24.83 2.33 -8.24
CA GLU A 28 -24.98 1.00 -7.67
C GLU A 28 -23.73 0.54 -6.93
N GLU A 29 -22.55 0.81 -7.46
CA GLU A 29 -21.28 0.44 -6.80
C GLU A 29 -20.99 1.31 -5.58
N SER A 30 -21.28 2.62 -5.68
CA SER A 30 -21.21 3.53 -4.54
C SER A 30 -22.10 3.07 -3.39
N LYS A 31 -23.34 2.69 -3.71
CA LYS A 31 -24.28 2.09 -2.76
C LYS A 31 -23.77 0.76 -2.22
N ALA A 32 -23.21 -0.11 -3.06
CA ALA A 32 -22.66 -1.39 -2.62
C ALA A 32 -21.48 -1.23 -1.62
N CYS A 33 -20.63 -0.21 -1.80
CA CYS A 33 -19.58 0.14 -0.82
C CYS A 33 -20.18 0.57 0.53
N LEU A 34 -21.24 1.39 0.50
CA LEU A 34 -21.96 1.82 1.71
C LEU A 34 -22.65 0.63 2.41
N ASP A 35 -23.36 -0.21 1.67
CA ASP A 35 -24.07 -1.39 2.19
C ASP A 35 -23.11 -2.43 2.79
N ALA A 36 -21.86 -2.47 2.33
CA ALA A 36 -20.82 -3.32 2.90
C ALA A 36 -20.19 -2.77 4.20
N THR A 37 -20.55 -1.55 4.60
CA THR A 37 -19.94 -0.83 5.72
C THR A 37 -20.89 -0.77 6.92
N THR A 38 -20.42 -1.23 8.07
CA THR A 38 -21.11 -1.05 9.35
C THR A 38 -20.46 0.07 10.15
N TRP A 39 -21.27 0.98 10.70
CA TRP A 39 -20.80 2.11 11.50
C TRP A 39 -20.83 1.78 12.99
N TYR A 40 -19.67 1.45 13.57
CA TYR A 40 -19.57 1.12 15.00
C TYR A 40 -19.29 2.35 15.84
N PRO A 41 -19.97 2.57 16.98
CA PRO A 41 -19.59 3.61 17.94
C PRO A 41 -18.12 3.46 18.36
N ALA A 42 -17.43 4.58 18.49
CA ALA A 42 -16.02 4.61 18.89
C ALA A 42 -15.83 4.04 20.31
N ASN A 43 -14.71 3.36 20.53
CA ASN A 43 -14.35 2.87 21.85
C ASN A 43 -14.04 4.06 22.79
N MET A 44 -14.90 4.29 23.79
CA MET A 44 -14.80 5.40 24.73
C MET A 44 -13.55 5.35 25.63
N GLY A 45 -12.89 4.19 25.74
CA GLY A 45 -11.59 4.08 26.41
C GLY A 45 -10.47 4.85 25.68
N TYR A 46 -10.58 4.98 24.36
CA TYR A 46 -9.63 5.73 23.51
C TYR A 46 -10.20 7.07 23.04
N PHE A 47 -11.47 7.11 22.63
CA PHE A 47 -12.12 8.26 22.01
C PHE A 47 -13.22 8.82 22.92
N ARG A 48 -12.85 9.62 23.92
CA ARG A 48 -13.79 10.15 24.93
C ARG A 48 -14.90 11.05 24.36
N GLY A 49 -14.70 11.62 23.18
CA GLY A 49 -15.70 12.41 22.46
C GLY A 49 -16.70 11.60 21.63
N GLY A 50 -16.59 10.27 21.63
CA GLY A 50 -17.39 9.40 20.76
C GLY A 50 -16.93 9.44 19.29
N GLY A 51 -17.86 9.13 18.38
CA GLY A 51 -17.62 9.00 16.94
C GLY A 51 -18.10 7.66 16.39
N TYR A 52 -18.00 7.48 15.06
CA TYR A 52 -18.33 6.23 14.39
C TYR A 52 -17.18 5.75 13.50
N SER A 53 -16.85 4.46 13.62
CA SER A 53 -15.85 3.78 12.81
C SER A 53 -16.49 3.12 11.61
N SER A 54 -15.92 3.32 10.42
CA SER A 54 -16.35 2.64 9.18
C SER A 54 -15.74 1.23 9.12
N ASN A 55 -16.47 0.20 9.54
CA ASN A 55 -16.00 -1.18 9.50
C ASN A 55 -16.49 -1.89 8.23
N PHE A 56 -15.55 -2.50 7.51
CA PHE A 56 -15.80 -3.40 6.40
C PHE A 56 -14.63 -4.39 6.31
N LEU A 57 -14.84 -5.47 5.55
CA LEU A 57 -13.79 -6.41 5.17
C LEU A 57 -13.54 -6.29 3.66
N THR A 58 -12.33 -5.89 3.29
CA THR A 58 -11.89 -5.80 1.90
C THR A 58 -11.97 -7.16 1.23
N LYS A 59 -12.55 -7.26 0.03
CA LYS A 59 -12.56 -8.51 -0.74
C LYS A 59 -11.14 -8.95 -1.11
N GLY A 60 -10.91 -10.26 -1.12
CA GLY A 60 -9.69 -10.87 -1.60
C GLY A 60 -9.48 -10.79 -3.11
N ILE A 61 -8.31 -11.29 -3.54
CA ILE A 61 -7.87 -11.41 -4.95
C ILE A 61 -7.59 -10.05 -5.63
N MET A 62 -7.77 -8.94 -4.92
CA MET A 62 -7.50 -7.61 -5.47
C MET A 62 -5.99 -7.33 -5.46
N PRO A 63 -5.35 -7.05 -6.62
CA PRO A 63 -3.96 -6.63 -6.65
C PRO A 63 -3.84 -5.26 -5.99
N VAL A 64 -2.85 -5.09 -5.12
CA VAL A 64 -2.62 -3.84 -4.40
C VAL A 64 -1.14 -3.55 -4.24
N THR A 65 -0.81 -2.27 -4.09
CA THR A 65 0.53 -1.79 -3.78
C THR A 65 0.48 -1.05 -2.45
N MET A 66 1.20 -1.56 -1.45
CA MET A 66 1.44 -0.83 -0.21
C MET A 66 2.66 0.06 -0.39
N SER A 67 2.58 1.33 -0.02
CA SER A 67 3.69 2.29 -0.12
C SER A 67 3.83 3.16 1.13
N ARG A 68 5.05 3.65 1.37
CA ARG A 68 5.34 4.56 2.49
C ARG A 68 6.54 5.44 2.19
N LEU A 69 6.37 6.74 2.35
CA LEU A 69 7.47 7.69 2.44
C LEU A 69 7.93 7.84 3.90
N ASN A 70 9.23 7.80 4.12
CA ASN A 70 9.84 8.09 5.43
C ASN A 70 10.93 9.16 5.28
N LEU A 71 11.12 9.98 6.31
CA LEU A 71 12.22 10.96 6.37
C LEU A 71 13.33 10.42 7.26
N VAL A 72 14.51 10.20 6.67
CA VAL A 72 15.69 9.69 7.38
C VAL A 72 16.70 10.82 7.52
N LYS A 73 17.08 11.16 8.76
CA LYS A 73 18.08 12.19 9.02
C LYS A 73 19.40 11.82 8.34
N GLY A 74 19.93 12.71 7.50
CA GLY A 74 21.17 12.51 6.75
C GLY A 74 20.99 11.92 5.35
N ALA A 75 19.85 11.26 5.07
CA ALA A 75 19.54 10.74 3.72
C ALA A 75 18.40 11.52 3.03
N GLY A 76 17.48 12.12 3.80
CA GLY A 76 16.30 12.79 3.27
C GLY A 76 15.10 11.85 3.14
N PRO A 77 14.15 12.12 2.21
CA PRO A 77 13.01 11.25 1.97
C PRO A 77 13.44 9.94 1.29
N VAL A 78 12.85 8.81 1.71
CA VAL A 78 12.99 7.50 1.05
C VAL A 78 11.63 6.82 0.90
N LEU A 79 11.45 6.08 -0.18
CA LEU A 79 10.20 5.39 -0.52
C LEU A 79 10.32 3.88 -0.35
N GLN A 80 9.32 3.27 0.31
CA GLN A 80 9.12 1.83 0.38
C GLN A 80 7.89 1.43 -0.42
N ILE A 81 7.98 0.32 -1.13
CA ILE A 81 6.94 -0.23 -2.01
C ILE A 81 6.85 -1.73 -1.76
N ALA A 82 5.65 -2.28 -1.59
CA ALA A 82 5.39 -3.69 -1.51
C ALA A 82 4.12 -4.03 -2.30
N GLU A 83 4.30 -4.62 -3.49
CA GLU A 83 3.20 -5.17 -4.27
C GLU A 83 2.75 -6.50 -3.71
N GLY A 84 1.45 -6.77 -3.81
CA GLY A 84 0.86 -8.02 -3.35
C GLY A 84 -0.62 -8.07 -3.66
N TRP A 85 -1.35 -8.87 -2.89
CA TRP A 85 -2.78 -9.05 -3.08
C TRP A 85 -3.51 -8.97 -1.75
N THR A 86 -4.74 -8.49 -1.80
CA THR A 86 -5.70 -8.79 -0.74
C THR A 86 -6.09 -10.26 -0.81
N ILE A 87 -6.41 -10.88 0.32
CA ILE A 87 -6.88 -12.27 0.34
C ILE A 87 -8.16 -12.41 1.16
N ASP A 88 -9.00 -13.35 0.74
CA ASP A 88 -10.06 -13.87 1.59
C ASP A 88 -9.46 -15.00 2.44
N ILE A 89 -9.82 -15.02 3.72
CA ILE A 89 -9.49 -16.12 4.62
C ILE A 89 -10.80 -16.76 5.12
N PRO A 90 -10.81 -18.03 5.54
CA PRO A 90 -12.03 -18.67 6.02
C PRO A 90 -12.69 -17.85 7.13
N GLU A 91 -14.02 -17.71 7.08
CA GLU A 91 -14.78 -16.83 7.97
C GLU A 91 -14.46 -17.05 9.45
N LYS A 92 -14.35 -18.31 9.88
CA LYS A 92 -13.98 -18.68 11.26
C LYS A 92 -12.60 -18.16 11.64
N VAL A 93 -11.64 -18.19 10.73
CA VAL A 93 -10.28 -17.69 10.96
C VAL A 93 -10.31 -16.16 11.05
N HIS A 94 -10.97 -15.47 10.11
CA HIS A 94 -11.14 -14.02 10.18
C HIS A 94 -11.77 -13.60 11.50
N LYS A 95 -12.86 -14.24 11.91
CA LYS A 95 -13.56 -13.92 13.15
C LYS A 95 -12.64 -13.99 14.36
N VAL A 96 -11.88 -15.08 14.50
CA VAL A 96 -10.96 -15.28 15.63
C VAL A 96 -9.88 -14.21 15.68
N LEU A 97 -9.30 -13.84 14.53
CA LEU A 97 -8.25 -12.82 14.47
C LEU A 97 -8.83 -11.40 14.71
N ASN A 98 -9.93 -11.07 14.05
CA ASN A 98 -10.58 -9.76 14.11
C ASN A 98 -11.10 -9.44 15.52
N ASP A 99 -11.72 -10.41 16.20
CA ASP A 99 -12.20 -10.25 17.58
C ASP A 99 -11.06 -9.99 18.57
N ARG A 100 -9.84 -10.46 18.26
CA ARG A 100 -8.64 -10.31 19.11
C ARG A 100 -7.80 -9.07 18.82
N THR A 101 -8.09 -8.36 17.73
CA THR A 101 -7.37 -7.14 17.34
C THR A 101 -8.26 -5.92 17.60
N ASP A 102 -9.07 -5.51 16.62
CA ASP A 102 -9.99 -4.39 16.75
C ASP A 102 -11.21 -4.60 15.84
N LYS A 103 -12.20 -5.34 16.35
CA LYS A 103 -13.40 -5.74 15.60
C LYS A 103 -14.30 -4.60 15.09
N THR A 104 -14.03 -3.36 15.50
CA THR A 104 -14.81 -2.18 15.10
C THR A 104 -14.15 -1.38 13.97
N TRP A 105 -12.96 -1.78 13.52
CA TRP A 105 -12.17 -1.08 12.52
C TRP A 105 -12.16 -1.84 11.19
N PRO A 106 -11.95 -1.17 10.04
CA PRO A 106 -11.91 -1.85 8.74
C PRO A 106 -10.68 -2.76 8.64
N THR A 107 -10.83 -3.90 7.97
CA THR A 107 -9.78 -4.92 7.86
C THR A 107 -9.47 -5.23 6.39
N THR A 108 -8.17 -5.29 6.08
CA THR A 108 -7.63 -5.79 4.83
C THR A 108 -6.57 -6.84 5.14
N TRP A 109 -6.76 -8.08 4.70
CA TRP A 109 -5.72 -9.10 4.77
C TRP A 109 -4.83 -9.00 3.54
N PHE A 110 -3.54 -8.76 3.74
CA PHE A 110 -2.57 -8.51 2.67
C PHE A 110 -1.48 -9.57 2.66
N VAL A 111 -1.13 -10.05 1.46
CA VAL A 111 0.01 -10.94 1.23
C VAL A 111 0.94 -10.29 0.20
N PRO A 112 2.19 -9.92 0.60
CA PRO A 112 3.16 -9.37 -0.34
C PRO A 112 3.68 -10.43 -1.29
N ARG A 113 3.99 -10.03 -2.53
CA ARG A 113 4.77 -10.85 -3.46
C ARG A 113 6.18 -11.01 -2.92
N LEU A 114 6.62 -12.25 -2.76
CA LEU A 114 7.98 -12.57 -2.31
C LEU A 114 8.92 -12.75 -3.51
N THR A 115 10.18 -12.38 -3.33
CA THR A 115 11.24 -12.56 -4.32
C THR A 115 12.24 -13.64 -3.90
N GLY A 116 12.23 -14.05 -2.63
CA GLY A 116 13.23 -14.95 -2.06
C GLY A 116 14.50 -14.23 -1.56
N GLU A 117 14.58 -12.90 -1.76
CA GLU A 117 15.79 -12.11 -1.47
C GLU A 117 15.48 -10.89 -0.60
N GLY A 118 16.50 -10.42 0.14
CA GLY A 118 16.43 -9.17 0.90
C GLY A 118 15.22 -9.06 1.83
N ALA A 119 14.54 -7.92 1.78
CA ALA A 119 13.34 -7.64 2.57
C ALA A 119 12.11 -8.45 2.13
N PHE A 120 12.17 -9.16 1.00
CA PHE A 120 11.06 -9.93 0.42
C PHE A 120 11.35 -11.44 0.37
N ARG A 121 12.27 -11.93 1.22
CA ARG A 121 12.52 -13.37 1.39
C ARG A 121 11.36 -14.11 2.04
N ASP A 122 10.63 -13.45 2.94
CA ASP A 122 9.46 -13.96 3.64
C ASP A 122 8.57 -12.80 4.12
N VAL A 123 7.31 -13.10 4.46
CA VAL A 123 6.32 -12.09 4.89
C VAL A 123 6.74 -11.37 6.17
N TYR A 124 7.42 -12.07 7.07
CA TYR A 124 7.96 -11.47 8.30
C TYR A 124 8.98 -10.38 7.97
N SER A 125 9.88 -10.64 7.02
CA SER A 125 10.92 -9.69 6.61
C SER A 125 10.32 -8.45 5.97
N VAL A 126 9.21 -8.57 5.24
CA VAL A 126 8.49 -7.40 4.70
C VAL A 126 7.99 -6.52 5.85
N MET A 127 7.36 -7.12 6.86
CA MET A 127 6.88 -6.38 8.04
C MET A 127 8.02 -5.79 8.86
N ALA A 128 9.08 -6.55 9.11
CA ALA A 128 10.22 -6.14 9.93
C ALA A 128 11.03 -5.00 9.31
N ASN A 129 11.03 -4.87 7.98
CA ASN A 129 11.72 -3.78 7.28
C ASN A 129 10.80 -2.59 6.98
N TRP A 130 9.49 -2.66 7.27
CA TRP A 130 8.60 -1.52 7.07
C TRP A 130 8.91 -0.39 8.07
N GLY A 131 9.21 0.80 7.56
CA GLY A 131 9.82 1.89 8.33
C GLY A 131 8.87 2.71 9.20
N ALA A 132 7.60 2.34 9.28
CA ALA A 132 6.59 3.06 10.05
C ALA A 132 5.45 2.14 10.50
N ASN A 133 4.59 2.61 11.40
CA ASN A 133 3.36 1.90 11.80
C ASN A 133 2.20 2.07 10.81
N HIS A 134 2.35 2.91 9.78
CA HIS A 134 1.34 3.18 8.75
C HIS A 134 1.87 2.82 7.36
N GLY A 135 0.95 2.49 6.46
CA GLY A 135 1.18 2.33 5.02
C GLY A 135 -0.02 2.87 4.23
N ALA A 136 0.21 3.28 2.99
CA ALA A 136 -0.85 3.65 2.06
C ALA A 136 -1.06 2.50 1.07
N ILE A 137 -2.30 2.06 0.86
CA ILE A 137 -2.62 0.97 -0.07
C ILE A 137 -3.32 1.56 -1.28
N SER A 138 -2.76 1.32 -2.46
CA SER A 138 -3.40 1.59 -3.75
C SER A 138 -3.90 0.29 -4.37
N TYR A 139 -5.04 0.35 -5.07
CA TYR A 139 -5.41 -0.69 -6.02
C TYR A 139 -4.40 -0.76 -7.17
N GLY A 140 -4.17 -1.97 -7.67
CA GLY A 140 -3.23 -2.28 -8.75
C GLY A 140 -1.80 -2.52 -8.27
N HIS A 141 -1.00 -3.10 -9.17
CA HIS A 141 0.46 -3.18 -9.08
C HIS A 141 1.05 -1.97 -9.78
N ILE A 142 1.21 -0.89 -9.03
CA ILE A 142 1.65 0.43 -9.50
C ILE A 142 3.08 0.76 -9.06
N GLY A 143 3.86 -0.26 -8.66
CA GLY A 143 5.20 -0.07 -8.14
C GLY A 143 6.15 0.57 -9.16
N ALA A 144 6.07 0.17 -10.43
CA ALA A 144 6.86 0.77 -11.51
C ALA A 144 6.56 2.27 -11.71
N ASP A 145 5.28 2.66 -11.61
CA ASP A 145 4.86 4.07 -11.68
C ASP A 145 5.42 4.87 -10.52
N LEU A 146 5.34 4.33 -9.30
CA LEU A 146 5.91 4.95 -8.10
C LEU A 146 7.43 5.08 -8.16
N ILE A 147 8.14 4.08 -8.70
CA ILE A 147 9.60 4.13 -8.91
C ILE A 147 9.97 5.22 -9.92
N THR A 148 9.23 5.31 -11.02
CA THR A 148 9.43 6.36 -12.04
C THR A 148 9.22 7.74 -11.44
N LEU A 149 8.11 7.93 -10.70
CA LEU A 149 7.79 9.18 -10.01
C LEU A 149 8.85 9.53 -8.96
N ALA A 150 9.30 8.56 -8.17
CA ALA A 150 10.33 8.77 -7.16
C ALA A 150 11.66 9.24 -7.78
N ALA A 151 12.07 8.65 -8.91
CA ALA A 151 13.25 9.09 -9.65
C ALA A 151 13.11 10.54 -10.19
N MET A 152 11.93 10.90 -10.71
CA MET A 152 11.64 12.29 -11.12
C MET A 152 11.72 13.27 -9.94
N LEU A 153 11.40 12.82 -8.73
CA LEU A 153 11.48 13.63 -7.51
C LEU A 153 12.81 13.52 -6.76
N ARG A 154 13.72 12.67 -7.25
CA ARG A 154 15.02 12.34 -6.62
C ARG A 154 14.86 11.81 -5.20
N ILE A 155 13.89 10.93 -5.01
CA ILE A 155 13.62 10.19 -3.78
C ILE A 155 14.14 8.76 -3.97
N PRO A 156 15.16 8.31 -3.23
CA PRO A 156 15.62 6.93 -3.29
C PRO A 156 14.52 5.93 -2.91
N VAL A 157 14.42 4.84 -3.65
CA VAL A 157 13.53 3.72 -3.31
C VAL A 157 14.33 2.72 -2.48
N CYS A 158 14.07 2.67 -1.17
CA CYS A 158 14.86 1.88 -0.22
C CYS A 158 14.36 0.44 0.00
N MET A 159 13.20 0.08 -0.56
CA MET A 159 12.62 -1.26 -0.50
C MET A 159 11.56 -1.40 -1.60
N HIS A 160 11.72 -2.37 -2.51
CA HIS A 160 10.69 -2.75 -3.48
C HIS A 160 10.78 -4.22 -3.90
N ASN A 161 9.68 -4.79 -4.38
CA ASN A 161 9.58 -6.12 -4.99
C ASN A 161 9.11 -6.08 -6.46
N VAL A 162 9.19 -4.90 -7.08
CA VAL A 162 8.93 -4.68 -8.52
C VAL A 162 9.98 -5.41 -9.34
N ASP A 163 9.54 -6.00 -10.46
CA ASP A 163 10.41 -6.70 -11.41
C ASP A 163 11.50 -5.75 -11.95
N PRO A 164 12.79 -6.15 -11.93
CA PRO A 164 13.88 -5.36 -12.50
C PRO A 164 13.64 -4.87 -13.93
N GLU A 165 12.93 -5.62 -14.77
CA GLU A 165 12.63 -5.23 -16.16
C GLU A 165 11.65 -4.05 -16.27
N GLN A 166 10.88 -3.79 -15.21
CA GLN A 166 9.91 -2.70 -15.15
C GLN A 166 10.50 -1.41 -14.57
N LEU A 167 11.76 -1.42 -14.12
CA LEU A 167 12.42 -0.25 -13.56
C LEU A 167 12.69 0.78 -14.64
N PHE A 168 11.90 1.86 -14.63
CA PHE A 168 12.05 2.96 -15.58
C PHE A 168 12.45 4.25 -14.86
N ARG A 169 13.62 4.77 -15.20
CA ARG A 169 14.21 5.98 -14.62
C ARG A 169 14.88 6.81 -15.73
N PRO A 170 15.21 8.09 -15.50
CA PRO A 170 15.97 8.88 -16.48
C PRO A 170 17.28 8.17 -16.85
N SER A 171 17.64 8.18 -18.14
CA SER A 171 18.78 7.41 -18.67
C SER A 171 20.11 7.67 -17.93
N ALA A 172 20.26 8.87 -17.36
CA ALA A 172 21.40 9.25 -16.55
C ALA A 172 21.64 8.34 -15.33
N TRP A 173 20.60 7.68 -14.77
CA TRP A 173 20.77 6.72 -13.66
C TRP A 173 21.72 5.58 -14.02
N SER A 174 21.74 5.13 -15.28
CA SER A 174 22.62 4.04 -15.71
C SER A 174 24.11 4.40 -15.63
N ALA A 175 24.45 5.69 -15.74
CA ALA A 175 25.83 6.17 -15.57
C ALA A 175 26.30 6.12 -14.10
N PHE A 176 25.38 5.98 -13.13
CA PHE A 176 25.71 5.81 -11.72
C PHE A 176 25.96 4.36 -11.33
N GLY A 177 25.80 3.39 -12.23
CA GLY A 177 26.16 1.98 -12.02
C GLY A 177 25.12 0.99 -12.51
N MET A 178 25.52 -0.28 -12.60
CA MET A 178 24.65 -1.39 -13.03
C MET A 178 23.76 -1.94 -11.91
N ASP A 179 24.19 -1.81 -10.65
CA ASP A 179 23.36 -2.12 -9.49
C ASP A 179 22.27 -1.06 -9.32
N ALA A 180 21.01 -1.45 -9.51
CA ALA A 180 19.87 -0.52 -9.62
C ALA A 180 19.60 0.25 -8.33
N GLU A 181 19.83 -0.36 -7.15
CA GLU A 181 19.68 0.30 -5.86
C GLU A 181 20.79 1.32 -5.64
N GLY A 182 22.05 0.92 -5.79
CA GLY A 182 23.19 1.81 -5.62
C GLY A 182 23.19 2.97 -6.61
N ALA A 183 22.79 2.72 -7.87
CA ALA A 183 22.64 3.78 -8.87
C ALA A 183 21.58 4.81 -8.45
N ASP A 184 20.47 4.36 -7.84
CA ASP A 184 19.40 5.24 -7.38
C ASP A 184 19.85 6.20 -6.28
N TYR A 185 20.50 5.67 -5.24
CA TYR A 185 21.02 6.49 -4.16
C TYR A 185 22.06 7.50 -4.64
N ARG A 186 23.00 7.08 -5.50
CA ARG A 186 24.03 7.98 -6.04
C ARG A 186 23.42 9.07 -6.93
N ALA A 187 22.47 8.72 -7.80
CA ALA A 187 21.80 9.69 -8.67
C ALA A 187 20.96 10.69 -7.85
N CYS A 188 20.14 10.20 -6.91
CA CYS A 188 19.33 11.06 -6.04
C CYS A 188 20.19 12.01 -5.19
N GLN A 189 21.29 11.51 -4.62
CA GLN A 189 22.25 12.35 -3.90
C GLN A 189 22.90 13.41 -4.80
N THR A 190 23.26 13.05 -6.03
CA THR A 190 23.94 13.95 -6.98
C THR A 190 23.03 15.07 -7.46
N TYR A 191 21.78 14.75 -7.81
CA TYR A 191 20.85 15.72 -8.38
C TYR A 191 20.08 16.51 -7.31
N GLY A 192 19.85 15.93 -6.14
CA GLY A 192 19.14 16.57 -5.04
C GLY A 192 17.66 16.88 -5.33
N PRO A 193 16.97 17.58 -4.41
CA PRO A 193 15.55 17.90 -4.55
C PRO A 193 15.29 18.82 -5.74
N VAL A 194 14.13 18.67 -6.37
CA VAL A 194 13.72 19.41 -7.59
C VAL A 194 13.60 20.92 -7.35
N TYR A 195 13.11 21.30 -6.17
CA TYR A 195 12.83 22.68 -5.79
C TYR A 195 13.53 23.02 -4.48
N LYS A 196 13.81 24.32 -4.26
CA LYS A 196 14.47 24.87 -3.07
C LYS A 196 13.75 26.13 -2.62
#